data_AF-W1S4N3-F1
#
_entry.id   AF-W1S4N3-F1
#
_cell.length_a   1.000
_cell.length_b   1.000
_cell.length_c   1.000
_cell.angle_alpha   90.00
_cell.angle_beta   90.00
_cell.angle_gamma   90.00
#
_symmetry.space_group_name_H-M   'P 1'
#
loop_
_entity.id
_entity.type
_entity.pdbx_description
1 polymer ?
#
loop_
_entity_poly.entity_id
_entity_poly.type
_entity_poly.pdbx_seq_one_letter_code
_entity_poly.pdbx_strand_id
1 'polypeptide(L)'
;MLSRTAENLFWMARYMERAEATARLLTMGQRMAILPGAHHRDEWRSVVRATGSGHQFPEGAIVTESDAVSFLMLDLDNSSSIRSCLLKARANAKSARTMLTQDMWEALNEGWRKLDSYDVGEARQQLPALIDWVKTRVMTFRGAAHSGQLRNEGHDFLRCGSALERAQMTLRLLDVKYYVLLPETEVIGGNRDHYQWTSVLYALSGARAYHHVYGGTYTPWQITDFLMLNRLFPRSVAYCYDQLAYRLNRLAGWHDAKGACHDTVQELVTGLESQDSGEIFRRGLHETVQNGLMMTNRLGAEIAQTYHFG
;
A
#
# COMPACT_ATOMS: atom_id res chain seq x y z
N MET A 1 -5.93 26.92 -2.34
CA MET A 1 -6.67 26.22 -1.27
C MET A 1 -6.00 26.42 0.10
N LEU A 2 -6.74 26.29 1.22
CA LEU A 2 -6.16 26.30 2.58
C LEU A 2 -5.31 25.04 2.82
N SER A 3 -4.15 25.17 3.46
CA SER A 3 -3.21 24.05 3.66
C SER A 3 -3.84 22.87 4.40
N ARG A 4 -4.68 23.13 5.41
CA ARG A 4 -5.44 22.09 6.13
C ARG A 4 -6.39 21.30 5.22
N THR A 5 -6.97 21.94 4.20
CA THR A 5 -7.83 21.23 3.24
C THR A 5 -7.00 20.32 2.34
N ALA A 6 -5.82 20.78 1.91
CA ALA A 6 -4.86 19.99 1.13
C ALA A 6 -4.41 18.75 1.92
N GLU A 7 -4.03 18.94 3.17
CA GLU A 7 -3.62 17.90 4.11
C GLU A 7 -4.72 16.84 4.28
N ASN A 8 -5.97 17.27 4.52
CA ASN A 8 -7.10 16.37 4.67
C ASN A 8 -7.30 15.51 3.41
N LEU A 9 -7.25 16.10 2.21
CA LEU A 9 -7.40 15.37 0.95
C LEU A 9 -6.26 14.36 0.73
N PHE A 10 -5.03 14.78 1.01
CA PHE A 10 -3.83 13.95 0.89
C PHE A 10 -3.91 12.75 1.84
N TRP A 11 -4.15 12.98 3.13
CA TRP A 11 -4.20 11.90 4.12
C TRP A 11 -5.44 11.01 3.99
N MET A 12 -6.60 11.57 3.60
CA MET A 12 -7.79 10.77 3.29
C MET A 12 -7.46 9.71 2.23
N ALA A 13 -6.80 10.11 1.15
CA ALA A 13 -6.41 9.21 0.08
C ALA A 13 -5.42 8.13 0.56
N ARG A 14 -4.42 8.52 1.37
CA ARG A 14 -3.47 7.58 1.98
C ARG A 14 -4.15 6.56 2.88
N TYR A 15 -5.05 6.98 3.76
CA TYR A 15 -5.77 6.04 4.63
C TYR A 15 -6.64 5.07 3.85
N MET A 16 -7.28 5.51 2.76
CA MET A 16 -8.05 4.61 1.89
C MET A 16 -7.16 3.57 1.18
N GLU A 17 -6.01 3.98 0.64
CA GLU A 17 -5.03 3.04 0.07
C GLU A 17 -4.50 2.07 1.13
N ARG A 18 -4.18 2.57 2.33
CA ARG A 18 -3.65 1.77 3.45
C ARG A 18 -4.65 0.72 3.95
N ALA A 19 -5.93 1.07 4.03
CA ALA A 19 -6.98 0.12 4.41
C ALA A 19 -7.07 -1.04 3.41
N GLU A 20 -7.13 -0.73 2.10
CA GLU A 20 -7.15 -1.78 1.06
C GLU A 20 -5.88 -2.65 1.11
N ALA A 21 -4.75 -2.00 1.27
CA ALA A 21 -3.47 -2.64 1.31
C ALA A 21 -3.31 -3.61 2.51
N THR A 22 -3.78 -3.19 3.68
CA THR A 22 -3.79 -4.04 4.88
C THR A 22 -4.72 -5.23 4.70
N ALA A 23 -5.87 -5.06 4.03
CA ALA A 23 -6.75 -6.17 3.65
C ALA A 23 -6.07 -7.15 2.68
N ARG A 24 -5.24 -6.66 1.76
CA ARG A 24 -4.45 -7.48 0.82
C ARG A 24 -3.33 -8.25 1.53
N LEU A 25 -2.69 -7.65 2.53
CA LEU A 25 -1.72 -8.31 3.42
C LEU A 25 -2.37 -9.45 4.21
N LEU A 26 -3.58 -9.24 4.77
CA LEU A 26 -4.35 -10.31 5.42
C LEU A 26 -4.70 -11.44 4.45
N THR A 27 -5.05 -11.12 3.20
CA THR A 27 -5.27 -12.14 2.14
C THR A 27 -4.02 -12.97 1.89
N MET A 28 -2.84 -12.33 1.86
CA MET A 28 -1.56 -13.01 1.69
C MET A 28 -1.29 -13.94 2.88
N GLY A 29 -1.52 -13.48 4.12
CA GLY A 29 -1.42 -14.32 5.32
C GLY A 29 -2.30 -15.57 5.27
N GLN A 30 -3.57 -15.43 4.89
CA GLN A 30 -4.47 -16.58 4.72
C GLN A 30 -3.96 -17.58 3.69
N ARG A 31 -3.45 -17.09 2.55
CA ARG A 31 -2.89 -17.98 1.50
C ARG A 31 -1.66 -18.72 1.98
N MET A 32 -0.77 -18.03 2.70
CA MET A 32 0.47 -18.62 3.22
C MET A 32 0.19 -19.66 4.32
N ALA A 33 -0.82 -19.42 5.15
CA ALA A 33 -1.23 -20.33 6.23
C ALA A 33 -1.76 -21.68 5.72
N ILE A 34 -2.21 -21.77 4.46
CA ILE A 34 -2.75 -23.00 3.85
C ILE A 34 -1.64 -23.81 3.12
N LEU A 35 -0.45 -23.22 2.91
CA LEU A 35 0.62 -23.91 2.19
C LEU A 35 1.18 -25.11 3.00
N PRO A 36 1.60 -26.19 2.32
CA PRO A 36 2.25 -27.32 2.99
C PRO A 36 3.45 -26.87 3.84
N GLY A 37 3.50 -27.30 5.10
CA GLY A 37 4.56 -26.92 6.05
C GLY A 37 4.38 -25.56 6.72
N ALA A 38 3.21 -24.90 6.59
CA ALA A 38 2.91 -23.65 7.28
C ALA A 38 2.89 -23.79 8.82
N HIS A 39 2.51 -24.96 9.35
CA HIS A 39 2.43 -25.22 10.81
C HIS A 39 3.76 -25.05 11.57
N HIS A 40 4.89 -25.00 10.87
CA HIS A 40 6.22 -24.87 11.47
C HIS A 40 6.79 -23.44 11.35
N ARG A 41 6.01 -22.47 10.84
CA ARG A 41 6.49 -21.10 10.58
C ARG A 41 5.51 -20.03 11.05
N ASP A 42 6.06 -18.89 11.46
CA ASP A 42 5.30 -17.72 11.91
C ASP A 42 4.92 -16.80 10.73
N GLU A 43 4.08 -17.31 9.82
CA GLU A 43 3.70 -16.61 8.59
C GLU A 43 2.96 -15.29 8.86
N TRP A 44 2.12 -15.26 9.91
CA TRP A 44 1.38 -14.07 10.31
C TRP A 44 2.30 -12.99 10.89
N ARG A 45 3.39 -13.35 11.57
CA ARG A 45 4.41 -12.37 11.98
C ARG A 45 5.03 -11.66 10.79
N SER A 46 5.30 -12.35 9.70
CA SER A 46 5.83 -11.73 8.48
C SER A 46 4.85 -10.72 7.87
N VAL A 47 3.55 -11.05 7.88
CA VAL A 47 2.49 -10.13 7.44
C VAL A 47 2.43 -8.89 8.32
N VAL A 48 2.48 -9.06 9.64
CA VAL A 48 2.48 -7.93 10.58
C VAL A 48 3.75 -7.08 10.44
N ARG A 49 4.93 -7.70 10.30
CA ARG A 49 6.21 -6.99 10.09
C ARG A 49 6.18 -6.12 8.85
N ALA A 50 5.63 -6.63 7.74
CA ALA A 50 5.49 -5.87 6.51
C ALA A 50 4.61 -4.61 6.63
N THR A 51 3.76 -4.51 7.65
CA THR A 51 3.00 -3.29 7.94
C THR A 51 3.85 -2.18 8.57
N GLY A 52 5.11 -2.47 8.92
CA GLY A 52 5.99 -1.61 9.72
C GLY A 52 5.73 -1.67 11.22
N SER A 53 4.79 -2.51 11.67
CA SER A 53 4.32 -2.58 13.06
C SER A 53 4.81 -3.83 13.80
N GLY A 54 5.80 -4.53 13.26
CA GLY A 54 6.31 -5.79 13.82
C GLY A 54 6.87 -5.67 15.24
N HIS A 55 7.32 -4.47 15.64
CA HIS A 55 7.85 -4.17 16.97
C HIS A 55 6.80 -4.27 18.09
N GLN A 56 5.50 -4.31 17.74
CA GLN A 56 4.42 -4.44 18.72
C GLN A 56 4.19 -5.89 19.17
N PHE A 57 4.84 -6.86 18.52
CA PHE A 57 4.77 -8.27 18.87
C PHE A 57 6.12 -8.73 19.41
N PRO A 58 6.19 -9.22 20.67
CA PRO A 58 7.44 -9.69 21.27
C PRO A 58 8.17 -10.70 20.37
N GLU A 59 9.50 -10.60 20.32
CA GLU A 59 10.30 -11.60 19.59
C GLU A 59 10.15 -12.98 20.24
N GLY A 60 10.08 -14.02 19.41
CA GLY A 60 9.89 -15.40 19.85
C GLY A 60 8.45 -15.81 20.18
N ALA A 61 7.49 -14.89 20.30
CA ALA A 61 6.07 -15.25 20.40
C ALA A 61 5.55 -15.77 19.04
N ILE A 62 4.56 -16.66 19.03
CA ILE A 62 3.88 -17.05 17.78
C ILE A 62 2.77 -16.05 17.52
N VAL A 63 2.73 -15.46 16.32
CA VAL A 63 1.60 -14.61 15.91
C VAL A 63 0.54 -15.49 15.25
N THR A 64 -0.66 -15.52 15.81
CA THR A 64 -1.78 -16.29 15.23
C THR A 64 -2.55 -15.46 14.21
N GLU A 65 -3.42 -16.13 13.44
CA GLU A 65 -4.39 -15.44 12.58
C GLU A 65 -5.29 -14.49 13.39
N SER A 66 -5.74 -14.92 14.59
CA SER A 66 -6.56 -14.10 15.46
C SER A 66 -5.83 -12.82 15.91
N ASP A 67 -4.54 -12.92 16.21
CA ASP A 67 -3.72 -11.77 16.59
C ASP A 67 -3.58 -10.80 15.42
N ALA A 68 -3.29 -11.32 14.22
CA ALA A 68 -3.20 -10.51 13.01
C ALA A 68 -4.54 -9.84 12.64
N VAL A 69 -5.68 -10.54 12.79
CA VAL A 69 -7.01 -9.97 12.55
C VAL A 69 -7.33 -8.89 13.58
N SER A 70 -7.14 -9.18 14.87
CA SER A 70 -7.33 -8.21 15.95
C SER A 70 -6.54 -6.94 15.66
N PHE A 71 -5.25 -7.09 15.38
CA PHE A 71 -4.32 -5.98 15.25
C PHE A 71 -4.42 -5.21 13.93
N LEU A 72 -4.53 -5.89 12.79
CA LEU A 72 -4.51 -5.26 11.47
C LEU A 72 -5.91 -4.86 10.97
N MET A 73 -6.98 -5.47 11.50
CA MET A 73 -8.34 -5.16 11.07
C MET A 73 -9.10 -4.30 12.09
N LEU A 74 -9.09 -4.69 13.37
CA LEU A 74 -10.06 -4.18 14.36
C LEU A 74 -9.50 -3.13 15.33
N ASP A 75 -8.20 -3.20 15.63
CA ASP A 75 -7.52 -2.36 16.64
C ASP A 75 -7.53 -0.87 16.27
N LEU A 76 -8.08 -0.02 17.14
CA LEU A 76 -8.15 1.43 16.91
C LEU A 76 -6.85 2.16 17.23
N ASP A 77 -6.06 1.60 18.16
CA ASP A 77 -4.79 2.16 18.61
C ASP A 77 -3.69 1.92 17.57
N ASN A 78 -3.82 0.84 16.80
CA ASN A 78 -3.04 0.67 15.58
C ASN A 78 -3.49 1.64 14.48
N SER A 79 -2.71 2.71 14.28
CA SER A 79 -2.94 3.70 13.22
C SER A 79 -2.98 3.16 11.78
N SER A 80 -2.46 1.94 11.55
CA SER A 80 -2.44 1.28 10.25
C SER A 80 -3.54 0.23 10.10
N SER A 81 -4.33 -0.04 11.14
CA SER A 81 -5.43 -0.99 11.03
C SER A 81 -6.49 -0.51 10.03
N ILE A 82 -7.22 -1.45 9.45
CA ILE A 82 -8.32 -1.15 8.52
C ILE A 82 -9.34 -0.22 9.19
N ARG A 83 -9.79 -0.55 10.41
CA ARG A 83 -10.78 0.26 11.14
C ARG A 83 -10.25 1.66 11.43
N SER A 84 -9.02 1.81 11.93
CA SER A 84 -8.43 3.13 12.21
C SER A 84 -8.29 3.96 10.93
N CYS A 85 -7.86 3.35 9.82
CA CYS A 85 -7.74 4.02 8.53
C CYS A 85 -9.08 4.51 7.99
N LEU A 86 -10.13 3.68 8.01
CA LEU A 86 -11.46 4.07 7.55
C LEU A 86 -12.04 5.24 8.37
N LEU A 87 -11.82 5.22 9.69
CA LEU A 87 -12.22 6.31 10.58
C LEU A 87 -11.50 7.61 10.27
N LYS A 88 -10.18 7.58 10.12
CA LYS A 88 -9.36 8.76 9.80
C LYS A 88 -9.66 9.30 8.40
N ALA A 89 -9.83 8.43 7.41
CA ALA A 89 -10.26 8.82 6.06
C ALA A 89 -11.58 9.59 6.11
N ARG A 90 -12.57 9.07 6.84
CA ARG A 90 -13.87 9.73 7.00
C ARG A 90 -13.78 11.05 7.78
N ALA A 91 -12.95 11.11 8.82
CA ALA A 91 -12.73 12.35 9.58
C ALA A 91 -12.15 13.45 8.69
N ASN A 92 -11.14 13.13 7.88
CA ASN A 92 -10.56 14.05 6.91
C ASN A 92 -11.58 14.47 5.84
N ALA A 93 -12.40 13.53 5.37
CA ALA A 93 -13.48 13.81 4.43
C ALA A 93 -14.53 14.78 5.00
N LYS A 94 -14.84 14.65 6.30
CA LYS A 94 -15.76 15.58 6.99
C LYS A 94 -15.15 16.98 7.05
N SER A 95 -13.86 17.09 7.38
CA SER A 95 -13.14 18.37 7.43
C SER A 95 -13.02 19.04 6.06
N ALA A 96 -12.83 18.24 5.00
CA ALA A 96 -12.74 18.72 3.61
C ALA A 96 -14.05 18.55 2.82
N ARG A 97 -15.22 18.54 3.49
CA ARG A 97 -16.51 18.18 2.86
C ARG A 97 -16.86 19.00 1.62
N THR A 98 -16.47 20.27 1.58
CA THR A 98 -16.72 21.19 0.46
C THR A 98 -15.91 20.84 -0.79
N MET A 99 -14.85 20.02 -0.67
CA MET A 99 -14.03 19.56 -1.78
C MET A 99 -14.48 18.21 -2.37
N LEU A 100 -15.44 17.55 -1.72
CA LEU A 100 -15.92 16.22 -2.12
C LEU A 100 -17.24 16.32 -2.85
N THR A 101 -17.37 15.53 -3.92
CA THR A 101 -18.68 15.29 -4.54
C THR A 101 -19.59 14.51 -3.60
N GLN A 102 -20.89 14.49 -3.90
CA GLN A 102 -21.84 13.68 -3.14
C GLN A 102 -21.46 12.20 -3.16
N ASP A 103 -21.17 11.65 -4.34
CA ASP A 103 -20.76 10.24 -4.50
C ASP A 103 -19.50 9.90 -3.70
N MET A 104 -18.50 10.80 -3.66
CA MET A 104 -17.29 10.58 -2.85
C MET A 104 -17.61 10.54 -1.35
N TRP A 105 -18.51 11.42 -0.89
CA TRP A 105 -18.94 11.47 0.50
C TRP A 105 -19.74 10.22 0.89
N GLU A 106 -20.69 9.79 0.06
CA GLU A 106 -21.48 8.57 0.28
C GLU A 106 -20.59 7.32 0.28
N ALA A 107 -19.62 7.23 -0.63
CA ALA A 107 -18.63 6.17 -0.68
C ALA A 107 -17.76 6.06 0.59
N LEU A 108 -17.62 7.13 1.38
CA LEU A 108 -16.91 7.10 2.66
C LEU A 108 -17.83 6.89 3.87
N ASN A 109 -19.12 7.25 3.75
CA ASN A 109 -20.08 7.13 4.85
C ASN A 109 -20.84 5.82 4.87
N GLU A 110 -21.04 5.15 3.75
CA GLU A 110 -21.75 3.89 3.78
C GLU A 110 -20.86 2.80 4.39
N GLY A 111 -21.38 2.11 5.42
CA GLY A 111 -20.72 0.98 6.06
C GLY A 111 -19.52 1.30 6.96
N TRP A 112 -19.17 2.57 7.22
CA TRP A 112 -17.94 2.90 7.97
C TRP A 112 -17.87 2.31 9.40
N ARG A 113 -19.02 2.07 10.04
CA ARG A 113 -19.14 1.43 11.36
C ARG A 113 -19.27 -0.09 11.31
N LYS A 114 -19.20 -0.72 10.12
CA LYS A 114 -19.44 -2.16 9.98
C LYS A 114 -18.55 -2.99 10.91
N LEU A 115 -17.28 -2.60 11.08
CA LEU A 115 -16.33 -3.31 11.93
C LEU A 115 -16.56 -3.08 13.44
N ASP A 116 -17.43 -2.16 13.85
CA ASP A 116 -17.71 -1.89 15.27
C ASP A 116 -18.48 -3.03 15.94
N SER A 117 -19.22 -3.84 15.16
CA SER A 117 -20.05 -4.93 15.66
C SER A 117 -19.35 -6.28 15.68
N TYR A 118 -18.10 -6.37 15.22
CA TYR A 118 -17.39 -7.65 15.10
C TYR A 118 -16.44 -7.83 16.28
N ASP A 119 -16.51 -9.00 16.92
CA ASP A 119 -15.40 -9.49 17.72
C ASP A 119 -14.31 -10.16 16.85
N VAL A 120 -13.17 -10.51 17.47
CA VAL A 120 -12.03 -11.13 16.77
C VAL A 120 -12.41 -12.49 16.16
N GLY A 121 -13.24 -13.27 16.84
CA GLY A 121 -13.67 -14.59 16.39
C GLY A 121 -14.57 -14.50 15.16
N GLU A 122 -15.57 -13.63 15.20
CA GLU A 122 -16.48 -13.35 14.08
C GLU A 122 -15.72 -12.77 12.89
N ALA A 123 -14.83 -11.80 13.12
CA ALA A 123 -14.04 -11.20 12.07
C ALA A 123 -13.12 -12.21 11.40
N ARG A 124 -12.52 -13.12 12.17
CA ARG A 124 -11.69 -14.21 11.63
C ARG A 124 -12.51 -15.18 10.77
N GLN A 125 -13.68 -15.59 11.24
CA GLN A 125 -14.56 -16.48 10.48
C GLN A 125 -15.04 -15.84 9.17
N GLN A 126 -15.32 -14.54 9.18
CA GLN A 126 -15.80 -13.78 8.01
C GLN A 126 -14.67 -13.05 7.27
N LEU A 127 -13.40 -13.36 7.55
CA LEU A 127 -12.26 -12.59 7.08
C LEU A 127 -12.23 -12.38 5.56
N PRO A 128 -12.47 -13.39 4.70
CA PRO A 128 -12.52 -13.18 3.25
C PRO A 128 -13.59 -12.18 2.82
N ALA A 129 -14.80 -12.26 3.41
CA ALA A 129 -15.90 -11.36 3.09
C ALA A 129 -15.63 -9.93 3.58
N LEU A 130 -14.99 -9.77 4.73
CA LEU A 130 -14.57 -8.46 5.24
C LEU A 130 -13.47 -7.83 4.38
N ILE A 131 -12.50 -8.62 3.94
CA ILE A 131 -11.45 -8.17 3.00
C ILE A 131 -12.07 -7.66 1.68
N ASP A 132 -12.98 -8.43 1.08
CA ASP A 132 -13.64 -8.03 -0.16
C ASP A 132 -14.55 -6.81 0.03
N TRP A 133 -15.21 -6.70 1.19
CA TRP A 133 -15.95 -5.50 1.56
C TRP A 133 -15.04 -4.27 1.59
N VAL A 134 -13.88 -4.32 2.28
CA VAL A 134 -12.91 -3.21 2.33
C VAL A 134 -12.43 -2.82 0.94
N LYS A 135 -12.03 -3.79 0.12
CA LYS A 135 -11.59 -3.56 -1.26
C LYS A 135 -12.68 -2.88 -2.08
N THR A 136 -13.93 -3.33 -1.95
CA THR A 136 -15.08 -2.73 -2.63
C THR A 136 -15.26 -1.28 -2.20
N ARG A 137 -15.22 -0.97 -0.89
CA ARG A 137 -15.33 0.43 -0.40
C ARG A 137 -14.28 1.35 -1.02
N VAL A 138 -13.02 0.89 -1.06
CA VAL A 138 -11.92 1.69 -1.62
C VAL A 138 -12.07 1.86 -3.12
N MET A 139 -12.50 0.82 -3.84
CA MET A 139 -12.79 0.92 -5.28
C MET A 139 -13.96 1.88 -5.58
N THR A 140 -15.05 1.83 -4.81
CA THR A 140 -16.19 2.75 -4.94
C THR A 140 -15.75 4.19 -4.74
N PHE A 141 -14.97 4.48 -3.68
CA PHE A 141 -14.44 5.83 -3.44
C PHE A 141 -13.52 6.29 -4.60
N ARG A 142 -12.60 5.45 -5.06
CA ARG A 142 -11.73 5.79 -6.20
C ARG A 142 -12.52 6.03 -7.49
N GLY A 143 -13.58 5.25 -7.72
CA GLY A 143 -14.48 5.40 -8.86
C GLY A 143 -15.22 6.74 -8.81
N ALA A 144 -15.86 7.06 -7.69
CA ALA A 144 -16.54 8.33 -7.46
C ALA A 144 -15.59 9.54 -7.63
N ALA A 145 -14.36 9.45 -7.11
CA ALA A 145 -13.35 10.48 -7.28
C ALA A 145 -12.85 10.60 -8.73
N HIS A 146 -12.88 9.52 -9.51
CA HIS A 146 -12.46 9.54 -10.90
C HIS A 146 -13.55 10.13 -11.82
N SER A 147 -14.82 9.81 -11.56
CA SER A 147 -15.95 10.20 -12.39
C SER A 147 -16.38 11.65 -12.19
N GLY A 148 -16.45 12.14 -10.94
CA GLY A 148 -17.11 13.41 -10.63
C GLY A 148 -16.19 14.55 -10.21
N GLN A 149 -14.95 14.28 -9.79
CA GLN A 149 -14.09 15.31 -9.23
C GLN A 149 -13.41 16.15 -10.33
N LEU A 150 -13.51 17.48 -10.23
CA LEU A 150 -12.75 18.42 -11.07
C LEU A 150 -11.24 18.19 -10.92
N ARG A 151 -10.49 18.33 -12.02
CA ARG A 151 -9.03 18.11 -12.05
C ARG A 151 -8.26 19.36 -11.60
N ASN A 152 -8.56 19.86 -10.42
CA ASN A 152 -7.93 21.03 -9.77
C ASN A 152 -6.84 20.63 -8.76
N GLU A 153 -6.31 21.59 -8.00
CA GLU A 153 -5.32 21.36 -6.93
C GLU A 153 -5.76 20.27 -5.93
N GLY A 154 -7.02 20.27 -5.48
CA GLY A 154 -7.54 19.29 -4.52
C GLY A 154 -7.55 17.86 -5.08
N HIS A 155 -7.81 17.70 -6.38
CA HIS A 155 -7.65 16.42 -7.06
C HIS A 155 -6.19 15.97 -7.08
N ASP A 156 -5.25 16.87 -7.36
CA ASP A 156 -3.84 16.53 -7.42
C ASP A 156 -3.29 16.14 -6.03
N PHE A 157 -3.68 16.81 -4.94
CA PHE A 157 -3.35 16.38 -3.57
C PHE A 157 -3.91 14.99 -3.24
N LEU A 158 -5.16 14.72 -3.60
CA LEU A 158 -5.78 13.41 -3.41
C LEU A 158 -5.00 12.33 -4.18
N ARG A 159 -4.61 12.60 -5.44
CA ARG A 159 -3.84 11.65 -6.26
C ARG A 159 -2.40 11.49 -5.79
N CYS A 160 -1.74 12.54 -5.29
CA CYS A 160 -0.44 12.44 -4.65
C CYS A 160 -0.49 11.50 -3.44
N GLY A 161 -1.47 11.70 -2.54
CA GLY A 161 -1.65 10.82 -1.39
C GLY A 161 -1.87 9.35 -1.80
N SER A 162 -2.73 9.13 -2.81
CA SER A 162 -2.96 7.77 -3.32
C SER A 162 -1.71 7.11 -3.89
N ALA A 163 -0.95 7.83 -4.73
CA ALA A 163 0.23 7.29 -5.39
C ALA A 163 1.37 7.03 -4.40
N LEU A 164 1.57 7.92 -3.42
CA LEU A 164 2.57 7.77 -2.37
C LEU A 164 2.32 6.51 -1.54
N GLU A 165 1.11 6.34 -1.00
CA GLU A 165 0.79 5.19 -0.18
C GLU A 165 0.86 3.87 -0.97
N ARG A 166 0.46 3.90 -2.25
CA ARG A 166 0.53 2.74 -3.11
C ARG A 166 1.97 2.30 -3.39
N ALA A 167 2.88 3.24 -3.66
CA ALA A 167 4.30 2.94 -3.81
C ALA A 167 4.86 2.31 -2.52
N GLN A 168 4.59 2.92 -1.37
CA GLN A 168 5.01 2.41 -0.06
C GLN A 168 4.49 1.00 0.20
N MET A 169 3.24 0.73 -0.17
CA MET A 169 2.66 -0.58 0.02
C MET A 169 3.29 -1.64 -0.89
N THR A 170 3.53 -1.32 -2.17
CA THR A 170 4.19 -2.27 -3.08
C THR A 170 5.59 -2.62 -2.58
N LEU A 171 6.35 -1.62 -2.12
CA LEU A 171 7.65 -1.83 -1.48
C LEU A 171 7.53 -2.73 -0.24
N ARG A 172 6.59 -2.46 0.67
CA ARG A 172 6.35 -3.30 1.87
C ARG A 172 5.95 -4.74 1.54
N LEU A 173 5.12 -4.94 0.52
CA LEU A 173 4.71 -6.28 0.09
C LEU A 173 5.88 -7.06 -0.53
N LEU A 174 6.79 -6.39 -1.23
CA LEU A 174 8.05 -6.98 -1.68
C LEU A 174 8.95 -7.31 -0.48
N ASP A 175 8.97 -6.47 0.55
CA ASP A 175 9.77 -6.66 1.77
C ASP A 175 9.34 -7.88 2.60
N VAL A 176 8.06 -8.28 2.53
CA VAL A 176 7.56 -9.52 3.20
C VAL A 176 8.46 -10.70 2.88
N LYS A 177 8.98 -10.79 1.65
CA LYS A 177 9.85 -11.89 1.24
C LYS A 177 11.11 -11.99 2.08
N TYR A 178 11.74 -10.88 2.47
CA TYR A 178 12.90 -10.91 3.35
C TYR A 178 12.59 -11.59 4.70
N TYR A 179 11.42 -11.32 5.28
CA TYR A 179 11.01 -11.89 6.56
C TYR A 179 10.52 -13.34 6.50
N VAL A 180 10.12 -13.82 5.32
CA VAL A 180 9.64 -15.20 5.10
C VAL A 180 10.78 -16.14 4.65
N LEU A 181 11.86 -15.61 4.04
CA LEU A 181 12.88 -16.36 3.30
C LEU A 181 14.12 -16.81 4.09
N LEU A 182 14.22 -16.62 5.41
CA LEU A 182 15.32 -17.21 6.19
C LEU A 182 14.77 -18.37 7.03
N PRO A 183 14.98 -19.62 6.56
CA PRO A 183 16.27 -20.29 6.80
C PRO A 183 16.97 -20.77 5.54
N GLU A 184 18.30 -20.76 5.61
CA GLU A 184 19.35 -20.97 4.59
C GLU A 184 19.32 -22.31 3.81
N THR A 185 18.25 -23.10 3.94
CA THR A 185 18.22 -24.49 3.46
C THR A 185 17.20 -24.77 2.35
N GLU A 186 16.38 -23.80 1.92
CA GLU A 186 15.46 -24.00 0.78
C GLU A 186 16.06 -23.48 -0.54
N VAL A 187 16.01 -24.31 -1.58
CA VAL A 187 16.47 -23.97 -2.94
C VAL A 187 15.61 -22.83 -3.50
N ILE A 188 16.25 -21.70 -3.83
CA ILE A 188 15.63 -20.57 -4.54
C ILE A 188 14.98 -21.08 -5.83
N GLY A 189 13.70 -20.76 -6.05
CA GLY A 189 12.94 -21.27 -7.20
C GLY A 189 12.21 -22.61 -6.99
N GLY A 190 12.20 -23.17 -5.78
CA GLY A 190 11.34 -24.31 -5.43
C GLY A 190 9.83 -23.97 -5.45
N ASN A 191 8.96 -24.99 -5.43
CA ASN A 191 7.50 -24.82 -5.49
C ASN A 191 6.95 -23.82 -4.46
N ARG A 192 7.49 -23.79 -3.23
CA ARG A 192 7.08 -22.85 -2.17
C ARG A 192 7.45 -21.40 -2.50
N ASP A 193 8.67 -21.17 -2.99
CA ASP A 193 9.13 -19.83 -3.37
C ASP A 193 8.26 -19.24 -4.49
N HIS A 194 7.90 -20.08 -5.46
CA HIS A 194 6.91 -19.77 -6.49
C HIS A 194 5.54 -19.39 -5.89
N TYR A 195 4.99 -20.18 -4.96
CA TYR A 195 3.71 -19.86 -4.30
C TYR A 195 3.74 -18.53 -3.54
N GLN A 196 4.83 -18.24 -2.85
CA GLN A 196 4.97 -17.00 -2.10
C GLN A 196 5.09 -15.78 -3.04
N TRP A 197 5.88 -15.88 -4.11
CA TRP A 197 6.01 -14.79 -5.09
C TRP A 197 4.72 -14.54 -5.86
N THR A 198 4.02 -15.60 -6.27
CA THR A 198 2.69 -15.47 -6.87
C THR A 198 1.68 -14.90 -5.87
N SER A 199 1.79 -15.20 -4.58
CA SER A 199 0.94 -14.59 -3.54
C SER A 199 1.12 -13.08 -3.44
N VAL A 200 2.34 -12.55 -3.60
CA VAL A 200 2.58 -11.10 -3.71
C VAL A 200 1.86 -10.50 -4.92
N LEU A 201 1.98 -11.15 -6.09
CA LEU A 201 1.25 -10.71 -7.29
C LEU A 201 -0.27 -10.71 -7.09
N TYR A 202 -0.82 -11.75 -6.45
CA TYR A 202 -2.25 -11.81 -6.16
C TYR A 202 -2.69 -10.74 -5.15
N ALA A 203 -1.89 -10.50 -4.11
CA ALA A 203 -2.12 -9.44 -3.14
C ALA A 203 -2.16 -8.06 -3.82
N LEU A 204 -1.37 -7.83 -4.86
CA LEU A 204 -1.40 -6.60 -5.66
C LEU A 204 -2.42 -6.61 -6.81
N SER A 205 -3.23 -7.67 -6.97
CA SER A 205 -4.07 -7.88 -8.16
C SER A 205 -3.29 -7.80 -9.49
N GLY A 206 -1.98 -8.08 -9.44
CA GLY A 206 -1.06 -7.98 -10.57
C GLY A 206 -0.92 -9.26 -11.39
N ALA A 207 -1.39 -10.41 -10.91
CA ALA A 207 -1.13 -11.71 -11.57
C ALA A 207 -1.49 -11.75 -13.06
N ARG A 208 -2.67 -11.23 -13.45
CA ARG A 208 -3.08 -11.18 -14.87
C ARG A 208 -2.26 -10.18 -15.69
N ALA A 209 -1.94 -9.01 -15.13
CA ALA A 209 -1.13 -8.00 -15.79
C ALA A 209 0.31 -8.48 -15.96
N TYR A 210 0.87 -9.14 -14.94
CA TYR A 210 2.17 -9.80 -15.01
C TYR A 210 2.18 -10.84 -16.14
N HIS A 211 1.18 -11.72 -16.18
CA HIS A 211 1.09 -12.75 -17.21
C HIS A 211 1.04 -12.17 -18.62
N HIS A 212 0.40 -11.03 -18.80
CA HIS A 212 0.37 -10.34 -20.09
C HIS A 212 1.74 -9.80 -20.51
N VAL A 213 2.56 -9.31 -19.58
CA VAL A 213 3.86 -8.70 -19.87
C VAL A 213 4.99 -9.74 -19.96
N TYR A 214 5.02 -10.71 -19.04
CA TYR A 214 6.12 -11.68 -18.91
C TYR A 214 5.73 -13.12 -19.28
N GLY A 215 4.47 -13.37 -19.62
CA GLY A 215 3.97 -14.70 -19.96
C GLY A 215 3.75 -15.61 -18.74
N GLY A 216 3.92 -16.92 -18.94
CA GLY A 216 3.59 -17.96 -17.96
C GLY A 216 4.68 -18.29 -16.93
N THR A 217 5.90 -17.77 -17.10
CA THR A 217 7.01 -18.07 -16.19
C THR A 217 6.99 -17.11 -15.02
N TYR A 218 6.89 -17.62 -13.79
CA TYR A 218 6.89 -16.82 -12.57
C TYR A 218 8.23 -17.01 -11.87
N THR A 219 9.13 -16.05 -12.07
CA THR A 219 10.43 -16.01 -11.40
C THR A 219 10.51 -14.84 -10.43
N PRO A 220 11.29 -14.95 -9.34
CA PRO A 220 11.56 -13.81 -8.44
C PRO A 220 12.02 -12.56 -9.19
N TRP A 221 12.87 -12.75 -10.20
CA TRP A 221 13.45 -11.72 -11.04
C TRP A 221 12.41 -10.93 -11.80
N GLN A 222 11.59 -11.62 -12.59
CA GLN A 222 10.55 -10.99 -13.40
C GLN A 222 9.45 -10.35 -12.54
N ILE A 223 9.13 -10.94 -11.38
CA ILE A 223 8.11 -10.38 -10.49
C ILE A 223 8.63 -9.10 -9.83
N THR A 224 9.89 -9.09 -9.39
CA THR A 224 10.55 -7.89 -8.88
C THR A 224 10.61 -6.80 -9.95
N ASP A 225 11.05 -7.16 -11.16
CA ASP A 225 11.08 -6.26 -12.32
C ASP A 225 9.69 -5.66 -12.60
N PHE A 226 8.65 -6.50 -12.63
CA PHE A 226 7.28 -6.06 -12.86
C PHE A 226 6.77 -5.11 -11.77
N LEU A 227 7.03 -5.41 -10.50
CA LEU A 227 6.50 -4.64 -9.37
C LEU A 227 7.32 -3.38 -9.09
N MET A 228 8.61 -3.35 -9.43
CA MET A 228 9.47 -2.19 -9.24
C MET A 228 9.48 -1.27 -10.46
N LEU A 229 9.67 -1.82 -11.66
CA LEU A 229 10.09 -1.06 -12.85
C LEU A 229 9.00 -0.90 -13.92
N ASN A 230 7.95 -1.73 -13.93
CA ASN A 230 6.95 -1.68 -15.00
C ASN A 230 6.10 -0.39 -14.97
N ARG A 231 6.30 0.52 -15.93
CA ARG A 231 5.58 1.81 -15.99
C ARG A 231 4.14 1.75 -16.51
N LEU A 232 3.59 0.56 -16.76
CA LEU A 232 2.20 0.39 -17.21
C LEU A 232 1.29 -0.09 -16.07
N PHE A 233 1.85 -0.80 -15.09
CA PHE A 233 1.07 -1.40 -14.02
C PHE A 233 0.77 -0.37 -12.91
N PRO A 234 -0.50 -0.04 -12.61
CA PRO A 234 -0.83 1.07 -11.71
C PRO A 234 -0.35 0.98 -10.25
N ARG A 235 0.16 -0.19 -9.84
CA ARG A 235 0.71 -0.46 -8.52
C ARG A 235 2.22 -0.67 -8.53
N SER A 236 2.88 -0.70 -9.68
CA SER A 236 4.34 -0.73 -9.67
C SER A 236 4.89 0.55 -9.05
N VAL A 237 6.09 0.45 -8.49
CA VAL A 237 6.76 1.60 -7.86
C VAL A 237 7.04 2.69 -8.89
N ALA A 238 7.61 2.32 -10.05
CA ALA A 238 7.89 3.27 -11.14
C ALA A 238 6.64 4.03 -11.60
N TYR A 239 5.51 3.34 -11.83
CA TYR A 239 4.27 4.02 -12.22
C TYR A 239 3.81 5.00 -11.14
N CYS A 240 3.88 4.62 -9.87
CA CYS A 240 3.46 5.49 -8.78
C CYS A 240 4.35 6.73 -8.66
N TYR A 241 5.66 6.60 -8.86
CA TYR A 241 6.59 7.73 -8.89
C TYR A 241 6.36 8.65 -10.09
N ASP A 242 6.08 8.10 -11.27
CA ASP A 242 5.69 8.90 -12.44
C ASP A 242 4.41 9.71 -12.17
N GLN A 243 3.43 9.07 -11.53
CA GLN A 243 2.20 9.77 -11.12
C GLN A 243 2.52 10.86 -10.09
N LEU A 244 3.37 10.61 -9.09
CA LEU A 244 3.77 11.63 -8.13
C LEU A 244 4.46 12.82 -8.80
N ALA A 245 5.43 12.57 -9.70
CA ALA A 245 6.14 13.62 -10.42
C ALA A 245 5.17 14.46 -11.27
N TYR A 246 4.26 13.80 -12.00
CA TYR A 246 3.23 14.49 -12.77
C TYR A 246 2.34 15.38 -11.88
N ARG A 247 1.85 14.85 -10.76
CA ARG A 247 0.94 15.60 -9.87
C ARG A 247 1.64 16.74 -9.13
N LEU A 248 2.88 16.54 -8.68
CA LEU A 248 3.66 17.58 -8.04
C LEU A 248 3.98 18.72 -9.01
N ASN A 249 4.32 18.42 -10.26
CA ASN A 249 4.49 19.45 -11.29
C ASN A 249 3.21 20.27 -11.53
N ARG A 250 2.02 19.65 -11.48
CA ARG A 250 0.75 20.39 -11.55
C ARG A 250 0.52 21.26 -10.32
N LEU A 251 0.79 20.73 -9.12
CA LEU A 251 0.71 21.49 -7.87
C LEU A 251 1.68 22.67 -7.85
N ALA A 252 2.88 22.53 -8.40
CA ALA A 252 3.79 23.65 -8.59
C ALA A 252 3.17 24.75 -9.46
N GLY A 253 2.47 24.39 -10.54
CA GLY A 253 1.76 25.35 -11.37
C GLY A 253 0.56 26.01 -10.67
N TRP A 254 -0.18 25.28 -9.83
CA TRP A 254 -1.30 25.82 -9.05
C TRP A 254 -0.87 26.83 -7.98
N HIS A 255 0.31 26.61 -7.38
CA HIS A 255 0.80 27.38 -6.24
C HIS A 255 1.96 28.33 -6.59
N ASP A 256 2.42 28.33 -7.84
CA ASP A 256 3.63 29.01 -8.31
C ASP A 256 4.85 28.76 -7.39
N ALA A 257 4.98 27.51 -6.93
CA ALA A 257 5.94 27.13 -5.90
C ALA A 257 6.56 25.76 -6.18
N LYS A 258 7.89 25.70 -6.14
CA LYS A 258 8.65 24.45 -6.08
C LYS A 258 9.37 24.36 -4.74
N GLY A 259 9.53 23.13 -4.27
CA GLY A 259 10.21 22.79 -3.03
C GLY A 259 10.90 21.44 -3.13
N ALA A 260 11.59 21.02 -2.07
CA ALA A 260 12.43 19.82 -2.04
C ALA A 260 11.73 18.54 -2.55
N CYS A 261 10.40 18.43 -2.37
CA CYS A 261 9.64 17.27 -2.86
C CYS A 261 9.73 17.09 -4.39
N HIS A 262 9.98 18.16 -5.16
CA HIS A 262 10.12 18.10 -6.61
C HIS A 262 11.46 17.49 -7.02
N ASP A 263 12.52 17.81 -6.28
CA ASP A 263 13.85 17.26 -6.53
C ASP A 263 13.87 15.78 -6.10
N THR A 264 13.32 15.46 -4.92
CA THR A 264 13.24 14.09 -4.41
C THR A 264 12.42 13.18 -5.31
N VAL A 265 11.26 13.64 -5.83
CA VAL A 265 10.47 12.80 -6.75
C VAL A 265 11.19 12.60 -8.09
N GLN A 266 11.94 13.60 -8.56
CA GLN A 266 12.74 13.46 -9.78
C GLN A 266 13.90 12.47 -9.58
N GLU A 267 14.57 12.53 -8.43
CA GLU A 267 15.59 11.56 -8.04
C GLU A 267 15.03 10.13 -8.01
N LEU A 268 13.85 9.94 -7.43
CA LEU A 268 13.15 8.64 -7.40
C LEU A 268 12.82 8.11 -8.80
N VAL A 269 12.32 8.96 -9.69
CA VAL A 269 11.98 8.58 -11.08
C VAL A 269 13.25 8.22 -11.85
N THR A 270 14.26 9.11 -11.87
CA THR A 270 15.51 8.89 -12.60
C THR A 270 16.30 7.71 -12.03
N GLY A 271 16.27 7.51 -10.72
CA GLY A 271 16.88 6.35 -10.06
C GLY A 271 16.34 5.02 -10.61
N LEU A 272 15.03 4.91 -10.83
CA LEU A 272 14.42 3.71 -11.42
C LEU A 272 14.62 3.60 -12.93
N GLU A 273 14.80 4.70 -13.67
CA GLU A 273 15.13 4.67 -15.11
C GLU A 273 16.50 4.07 -15.38
N SER A 274 17.44 4.35 -14.47
CA SER A 274 18.82 3.87 -14.56
C SER A 274 19.00 2.43 -14.08
N GLN A 275 17.96 1.81 -13.50
CA GLN A 275 18.02 0.46 -12.95
C GLN A 275 17.43 -0.56 -13.92
N ASP A 276 18.10 -1.71 -14.02
CA ASP A 276 17.50 -2.96 -14.47
C ASP A 276 17.28 -3.89 -13.26
N SER A 277 16.50 -4.95 -13.45
CA SER A 277 16.31 -5.95 -12.41
C SER A 277 17.63 -6.59 -11.96
N GLY A 278 18.63 -6.74 -12.84
CA GLY A 278 19.94 -7.25 -12.47
C GLY A 278 20.66 -6.39 -11.42
N GLU A 279 20.60 -5.06 -11.54
CA GLU A 279 21.17 -4.11 -10.59
C GLU A 279 20.46 -4.17 -9.23
N ILE A 280 19.12 -4.27 -9.21
CA ILE A 280 18.33 -4.41 -7.97
C ILE A 280 18.80 -5.62 -7.17
N PHE A 281 19.02 -6.76 -7.84
CA PHE A 281 19.47 -7.96 -7.15
C PHE A 281 20.96 -7.92 -6.78
N ARG A 282 21.82 -7.28 -7.58
CA ARG A 282 23.24 -7.08 -7.21
C ARG A 282 23.38 -6.24 -5.95
N ARG A 283 22.57 -5.20 -5.82
CA ARG A 283 22.48 -4.36 -4.60
C ARG A 283 21.79 -5.08 -3.44
N GLY A 284 20.90 -6.03 -3.76
CA GLY A 284 20.03 -6.71 -2.82
C GLY A 284 18.62 -6.12 -2.83
N LEU A 285 17.62 -7.00 -2.92
CA LEU A 285 16.21 -6.60 -3.00
C LEU A 285 15.76 -5.88 -1.73
N HIS A 286 16.14 -6.40 -0.56
CA HIS A 286 15.75 -5.82 0.73
C HIS A 286 16.32 -4.42 0.88
N GLU A 287 17.60 -4.23 0.59
CA GLU A 287 18.31 -2.96 0.64
C GLU A 287 17.68 -1.94 -0.32
N THR A 288 17.32 -2.39 -1.53
CA THR A 288 16.64 -1.56 -2.52
C THR A 288 15.26 -1.13 -2.04
N VAL A 289 14.49 -2.06 -1.46
CA VAL A 289 13.15 -1.81 -0.92
C VAL A 289 13.21 -0.87 0.28
N GLN A 290 14.12 -1.08 1.23
CA GLN A 290 14.31 -0.22 2.40
C GLN A 290 14.70 1.21 1.99
N ASN A 291 15.63 1.35 1.05
CA ASN A 291 15.99 2.66 0.50
C ASN A 291 14.78 3.34 -0.18
N GLY A 292 14.00 2.59 -0.96
CA GLY A 292 12.76 3.07 -1.56
C GLY A 292 11.75 3.55 -0.52
N LEU A 293 11.56 2.81 0.57
CA LEU A 293 10.67 3.18 1.67
C LEU A 293 11.14 4.46 2.37
N MET A 294 12.43 4.56 2.68
CA MET A 294 13.04 5.76 3.26
C MET A 294 12.81 6.99 2.38
N MET A 295 13.15 6.89 1.08
CA MET A 295 12.99 8.00 0.13
C MET A 295 11.52 8.38 -0.06
N THR A 296 10.60 7.41 -0.10
CA THR A 296 9.16 7.70 -0.21
C THR A 296 8.61 8.35 1.06
N ASN A 297 9.08 7.95 2.25
CA ASN A 297 8.73 8.61 3.51
C ASN A 297 9.23 10.05 3.54
N ARG A 298 10.48 10.28 3.11
CA ARG A 298 11.07 11.62 2.95
C ARG A 298 10.23 12.48 2.02
N LEU A 299 9.87 11.96 0.84
CA LEU A 299 9.01 12.66 -0.11
C LEU A 299 7.68 13.07 0.52
N GLY A 300 7.04 12.16 1.27
CA GLY A 300 5.80 12.47 1.99
C GLY A 300 5.94 13.62 2.99
N ALA A 301 7.07 13.68 3.73
CA ALA A 301 7.37 14.76 4.66
C ALA A 301 7.65 16.09 3.94
N GLU A 302 8.40 16.06 2.84
CA GLU A 302 8.71 17.25 2.05
C GLU A 302 7.47 17.82 1.35
N ILE A 303 6.52 16.99 0.92
CA ILE A 303 5.21 17.43 0.42
C ILE A 303 4.47 18.18 1.53
N ALA A 304 4.41 17.60 2.73
CA ALA A 304 3.75 18.23 3.88
C ALA A 304 4.38 19.58 4.22
N GLN A 305 5.70 19.68 4.20
CA GLN A 305 6.43 20.92 4.43
C GLN A 305 6.18 21.97 3.34
N THR A 306 6.29 21.58 2.07
CA THR A 306 6.15 22.47 0.91
C THR A 306 4.75 23.10 0.83
N TYR A 307 3.72 22.34 1.20
CA TYR A 307 2.32 22.80 1.16
C TYR A 307 1.74 23.11 2.54
N HIS A 308 2.61 23.26 3.55
CA HIS A 308 2.28 23.72 4.91
C HIS A 308 1.16 22.93 5.61
N PHE A 309 1.19 21.61 5.50
CA PHE A 309 0.28 20.74 6.27
C PHE A 309 0.48 21.00 7.77
N GLY A 310 -0.62 20.99 8.52
CA GLY A 310 -0.64 21.37 9.94
C GLY A 310 -0.36 20.24 10.91
#